data_AF-A0A2X1IYT8-F1
#
_entry.id   AF-A0A2X1IYT8-F1
#
_cell.length_a   1.000
_cell.length_b   1.000
_cell.length_c   1.000
_cell.angle_alpha   90.00
_cell.angle_beta   90.00
_cell.angle_gamma   90.00
#
_symmetry.space_group_name_H-M   'P 1'
#
loop_
_entity.id
_entity.type
_entity.pdbx_description
1 polymer ?
#
loop_
_entity_poly.entity_id
_entity_poly.type
_entity_poly.pdbx_seq_one_letter_code
_entity_poly.pdbx_strand_id
1 'polypeptide(L)'
;MVPEAVLSVEMALEPLVATASTGPSDELHDMTRRFWLGLLLAFPVLVLEMGSHLFPDLRNTVPPQYNTWLQLLLASPVVLWCGWPFFARAGMSLRNRSLNMFTLVAMGTGVAWVYSVIATVFPSWFPASFRNMDGLVAVYFEAAAVITVLVLLGQVLELRARETNLRRHYCASEPCPQNRQTAGS
;
A
#
# COMPACT_ATOMS: atom_id res chain seq x y z
N MET A 1 20.15 50.21 -15.66
CA MET A 1 20.49 50.30 -14.23
C MET A 1 19.25 49.85 -13.46
N VAL A 2 19.07 48.52 -13.41
CA VAL A 2 17.93 47.87 -12.74
C VAL A 2 18.36 47.67 -11.28
N PRO A 3 17.55 48.09 -10.27
CA PRO A 3 17.96 48.00 -8.88
C PRO A 3 17.81 46.57 -8.35
N GLU A 4 18.91 46.05 -7.79
CA GLU A 4 19.11 44.78 -7.05
C GLU A 4 18.13 44.50 -5.88
N ALA A 5 17.16 45.37 -5.63
CA ALA A 5 16.28 45.29 -4.45
C ALA A 5 15.03 44.43 -4.65
N VAL A 6 14.64 44.11 -5.89
CA VAL A 6 13.40 43.37 -6.18
C VAL A 6 13.59 41.84 -6.09
N LEU A 7 14.82 41.33 -6.21
CA LEU A 7 15.10 39.89 -6.20
C LEU A 7 15.06 39.26 -4.79
N SER A 8 15.11 40.06 -3.72
CA SER A 8 15.16 39.55 -2.34
C SER A 8 13.79 39.13 -1.81
N VAL A 9 12.70 39.71 -2.33
CA VAL A 9 11.34 39.44 -1.83
C VAL A 9 10.79 38.12 -2.37
N GLU A 10 11.31 37.63 -3.51
CA GLU A 10 10.94 36.33 -4.08
C GLU A 10 11.70 35.15 -3.44
N MET A 11 12.69 35.43 -2.57
CA MET A 11 13.30 34.43 -1.69
C MET A 11 12.52 34.17 -0.40
N ALA A 12 11.41 34.88 -0.17
CA ALA A 12 10.40 34.44 0.80
C ALA A 12 9.51 33.38 0.13
N LEU A 13 10.16 32.28 -0.29
CA LEU A 13 9.50 31.04 -0.65
C LEU A 13 8.43 30.74 0.38
N GLU A 14 7.24 30.43 -0.12
CA GLU A 14 6.13 29.90 0.62
C GLU A 14 6.59 28.97 1.73
N PRO A 15 5.96 29.09 2.92
CA PRO A 15 6.38 28.38 4.09
C PRO A 15 6.41 26.89 3.73
N LEU A 16 7.58 26.29 3.90
CA LEU A 16 7.67 24.90 4.29
C LEU A 16 6.89 24.78 5.61
N VAL A 17 5.56 24.74 5.50
CA VAL A 17 4.74 23.90 6.35
C VAL A 17 5.10 22.47 5.92
N ALA A 18 6.37 22.12 6.13
CA ALA A 18 6.74 20.85 6.69
C ALA A 18 5.77 20.69 7.86
N THR A 19 4.70 19.95 7.61
CA THR A 19 3.96 19.29 8.67
C THR A 19 5.01 18.57 9.48
N ALA A 20 5.39 19.20 10.59
CA ALA A 20 6.32 18.68 11.56
C ALA A 20 5.68 17.41 12.13
N SER A 21 6.08 16.25 11.60
CA SER A 21 6.02 15.00 12.34
C SER A 21 6.93 13.87 11.84
N THR A 22 7.49 13.91 10.63
CA THR A 22 8.30 12.77 10.12
C THR A 22 9.14 13.18 8.92
N GLY A 23 10.46 12.91 8.92
CA GLY A 23 11.29 13.12 7.73
C GLY A 23 10.87 12.18 6.59
N PRO A 24 11.33 12.41 5.33
CA PRO A 24 11.08 11.49 4.21
C PRO A 24 11.39 10.02 4.54
N SER A 25 12.42 9.82 5.38
CA SER A 25 12.87 8.52 5.85
C SER A 25 11.82 7.78 6.67
N ASP A 26 11.07 8.50 7.51
CA ASP A 26 10.15 7.88 8.46
C ASP A 26 8.87 7.38 7.76
N GLU A 27 8.36 8.13 6.76
CA GLU A 27 7.25 7.69 5.91
C GLU A 27 7.66 6.44 5.10
N LEU A 28 8.89 6.42 4.58
CA LEU A 28 9.43 5.24 3.90
C LEU A 28 9.51 4.02 4.81
N HIS A 29 9.99 4.19 6.04
CA HIS A 29 10.09 3.11 7.01
C HIS A 29 8.71 2.55 7.38
N ASP A 30 7.71 3.41 7.61
CA ASP A 30 6.33 2.98 7.90
C ASP A 30 5.72 2.20 6.73
N MET A 31 5.82 2.72 5.49
CA MET A 31 5.31 2.04 4.30
C MET A 31 6.04 0.71 4.04
N THR A 32 7.35 0.66 4.24
CA THR A 32 8.15 -0.57 4.10
C THR A 32 7.74 -1.62 5.13
N ARG A 33 7.49 -1.21 6.38
CA ARG A 33 7.02 -2.12 7.43
C ARG A 33 5.63 -2.68 7.10
N ARG A 34 4.70 -1.84 6.65
CA ARG A 34 3.36 -2.27 6.21
C ARG A 34 3.42 -3.20 5.00
N PHE A 35 4.32 -2.94 4.06
CA PHE A 35 4.57 -3.83 2.93
C PHE A 35 5.03 -5.21 3.40
N TRP A 36 6.05 -5.30 4.25
CA TRP A 36 6.56 -6.60 4.73
C TRP A 36 5.55 -7.37 5.56
N LEU A 37 4.82 -6.69 6.45
CA LEU A 37 3.73 -7.30 7.20
C LEU A 37 2.62 -7.79 6.25
N GLY A 38 2.20 -6.94 5.32
CA GLY A 38 1.19 -7.28 4.32
C GLY A 38 1.61 -8.48 3.46
N LEU A 39 2.86 -8.52 3.01
CA LEU A 39 3.43 -9.62 2.23
C LEU A 39 3.43 -10.93 3.01
N LEU A 40 3.86 -10.89 4.28
CA LEU A 40 3.93 -12.07 5.14
C LEU A 40 2.54 -12.66 5.39
N LEU A 41 1.50 -11.82 5.50
CA LEU A 41 0.12 -12.28 5.69
C LEU A 41 -0.57 -12.66 4.37
N ALA A 42 -0.28 -11.97 3.27
CA ALA A 42 -0.85 -12.26 1.96
C ALA A 42 -0.29 -13.54 1.34
N PHE A 43 0.97 -13.88 1.63
CA PHE A 43 1.62 -15.07 1.10
C PHE A 43 0.90 -16.38 1.49
N PRO A 44 0.57 -16.63 2.77
CA PRO A 44 -0.28 -17.75 3.15
C PRO A 44 -1.64 -17.76 2.45
N VAL A 45 -2.30 -16.61 2.28
CA VAL A 45 -3.60 -16.53 1.57
C VAL A 45 -3.46 -17.00 0.13
N LEU A 46 -2.41 -16.54 -0.57
CA LEU A 46 -2.11 -16.94 -1.95
C LEU A 46 -1.86 -18.46 -2.04
N VAL A 47 -1.06 -19.00 -1.11
CA VAL A 47 -0.75 -20.43 -1.06
C VAL A 47 -2.01 -21.26 -0.75
N LEU A 48 -2.88 -20.79 0.14
CA LEU A 48 -4.13 -21.47 0.49
C LEU A 48 -5.12 -21.51 -0.68
N GLU A 49 -5.23 -20.43 -1.44
CA GLU A 49 -6.14 -20.35 -2.60
C GLU A 49 -5.62 -21.20 -3.76
N MET A 50 -4.35 -20.99 -4.16
CA MET A 50 -3.73 -21.75 -5.26
C MET A 50 -3.49 -23.22 -4.88
N GLY A 51 -3.09 -23.49 -3.64
CA GLY A 51 -2.82 -24.83 -3.13
C GLY A 51 -4.08 -25.71 -3.07
N SER A 52 -5.24 -25.12 -2.83
CA SER A 52 -6.53 -25.84 -2.85
C SER A 52 -6.91 -26.39 -4.23
N HIS A 53 -6.36 -25.81 -5.31
CA HIS A 53 -6.56 -26.27 -6.68
C HIS A 53 -5.45 -27.21 -7.16
N LEU A 54 -4.21 -26.99 -6.72
CA LEU A 54 -3.03 -27.74 -7.18
C LEU A 54 -2.80 -29.05 -6.40
N PHE A 55 -3.23 -29.13 -5.14
CA PHE A 55 -2.99 -30.29 -4.27
C PHE A 55 -4.30 -30.87 -3.74
N PRO A 56 -4.85 -31.93 -4.36
CA PRO A 56 -6.04 -32.62 -3.88
C PRO A 56 -5.92 -33.10 -2.42
N ASP A 57 -4.72 -33.47 -1.97
CA ASP A 57 -4.45 -33.90 -0.60
C ASP A 57 -4.63 -32.79 0.44
N LEU A 58 -4.43 -31.53 0.04
CA LEU A 58 -4.68 -30.37 0.91
C LEU A 58 -6.18 -30.17 1.16
N ARG A 59 -7.04 -30.50 0.18
CA ARG A 59 -8.51 -30.47 0.35
C ARG A 59 -9.00 -31.51 1.36
N ASN A 60 -8.30 -32.64 1.47
CA ASN A 60 -8.62 -33.68 2.46
C ASN A 60 -8.13 -33.31 3.87
N THR A 61 -7.07 -32.52 3.98
CA THR A 61 -6.48 -32.12 5.27
C THR A 61 -7.17 -30.88 5.86
N VAL A 62 -7.64 -29.96 5.02
CA VAL A 62 -8.32 -28.74 5.44
C VAL A 62 -9.70 -28.66 4.77
N PRO A 63 -10.80 -28.79 5.52
CA PRO A 63 -12.14 -28.62 4.97
C PRO A 63 -12.26 -27.26 4.27
N PRO A 64 -12.91 -27.19 3.09
CA PRO A 64 -12.96 -25.95 2.30
C PRO A 64 -13.59 -24.78 3.05
N GLN A 65 -14.51 -25.05 3.99
CA GLN A 65 -15.07 -24.04 4.88
C GLN A 65 -13.99 -23.40 5.77
N TYR A 66 -13.13 -24.23 6.40
CA TYR A 66 -12.06 -23.74 7.28
C TYR A 66 -11.04 -22.91 6.49
N ASN A 67 -10.75 -23.31 5.25
CA ASN A 67 -9.86 -22.56 4.37
C ASN A 67 -10.40 -21.14 4.11
N THR A 68 -11.68 -21.01 3.78
CA THR A 68 -12.31 -19.70 3.55
C THR A 68 -12.26 -18.80 4.79
N TRP A 69 -12.53 -19.36 5.97
CA TRP A 69 -12.43 -18.62 7.24
C TRP A 69 -10.99 -18.19 7.55
N LEU A 70 -10.01 -19.05 7.27
CA LEU A 70 -8.60 -18.75 7.47
C LEU A 70 -8.14 -17.63 6.53
N GLN A 71 -8.55 -17.67 5.26
CA GLN A 71 -8.31 -16.60 4.29
C GLN A 71 -8.94 -15.28 4.73
N LEU A 72 -10.17 -15.30 5.23
CA LEU A 72 -10.84 -14.11 5.78
C LEU A 72 -10.00 -13.51 6.93
N LEU A 73 -9.55 -14.34 7.87
CA LEU A 73 -8.74 -13.90 9.02
C LEU A 73 -7.39 -13.32 8.62
N LEU A 74 -6.71 -13.92 7.63
CA LEU A 74 -5.41 -13.47 7.16
C LEU A 74 -5.50 -12.23 6.25
N ALA A 75 -6.49 -12.19 5.35
CA ALA A 75 -6.65 -11.10 4.39
C ALA A 75 -7.22 -9.83 5.02
N SER A 76 -8.06 -9.95 6.05
CA SER A 76 -8.65 -8.78 6.74
C SER A 76 -7.62 -7.79 7.28
N PRO A 77 -6.58 -8.17 8.05
CA PRO A 77 -5.54 -7.24 8.48
C PRO A 77 -4.70 -6.72 7.31
N VAL A 78 -4.51 -7.48 6.22
CA VAL A 78 -3.81 -6.97 5.03
C VAL A 78 -4.59 -5.82 4.41
N VAL A 79 -5.89 -6.03 4.12
CA VAL A 79 -6.72 -5.02 3.47
C VAL A 79 -7.01 -3.85 4.40
N LEU A 80 -7.47 -4.11 5.63
CA LEU A 80 -7.94 -3.07 6.55
C LEU A 80 -6.80 -2.31 7.23
N TRP A 81 -5.74 -2.99 7.69
CA TRP A 81 -4.62 -2.33 8.37
C TRP A 81 -3.59 -1.86 7.35
N CYS A 82 -3.03 -2.77 6.54
CA CYS A 82 -1.94 -2.40 5.63
C CYS A 82 -2.45 -1.47 4.52
N GLY A 83 -3.67 -1.69 4.03
CA GLY A 83 -4.34 -0.83 3.05
C GLY A 83 -4.96 0.46 3.61
N TRP A 84 -4.97 0.69 4.93
CA TRP A 84 -5.59 1.87 5.55
C TRP A 84 -5.22 3.22 4.91
N PRO A 85 -3.94 3.51 4.56
CA PRO A 85 -3.58 4.77 3.89
C PRO A 85 -4.31 4.99 2.57
N PHE A 86 -4.60 3.93 1.83
CA PHE A 86 -5.26 4.01 0.54
C PHE A 86 -6.73 4.37 0.73
N PHE A 87 -7.41 3.76 1.71
CA PHE A 87 -8.79 4.11 2.06
C PHE A 87 -8.91 5.54 2.57
N ALA A 88 -7.99 5.99 3.42
CA ALA A 88 -7.94 7.38 3.89
C ALA A 88 -7.76 8.38 2.73
N ARG A 89 -6.80 8.12 1.83
CA ARG A 89 -6.58 8.96 0.63
C ARG A 89 -7.77 8.91 -0.33
N ALA A 90 -8.39 7.75 -0.51
CA ALA A 90 -9.58 7.58 -1.34
C ALA A 90 -10.78 8.36 -0.80
N GLY A 91 -11.01 8.36 0.52
CA GLY A 91 -12.09 9.12 1.15
C GLY A 91 -11.94 10.64 0.94
N MET A 92 -10.71 11.15 1.05
CA MET A 92 -10.41 12.55 0.75
C MET A 92 -10.64 12.88 -0.73
N SER A 93 -10.15 12.02 -1.64
CA SER A 93 -10.32 12.16 -3.09
C SER A 93 -11.80 12.14 -3.51
N LEU A 94 -12.62 11.29 -2.88
CA LEU A 94 -14.06 11.23 -3.13
C LEU A 94 -14.77 12.52 -2.65
N ARG A 95 -14.41 13.03 -1.46
CA ARG A 95 -14.95 14.30 -0.95
C ARG A 95 -14.58 15.48 -1.85
N ASN A 96 -13.36 15.50 -2.36
CA ASN A 96 -12.86 16.55 -3.24
C ASN A 96 -13.29 16.38 -4.72
N ARG A 97 -14.05 15.32 -5.04
CA ARG A 97 -14.50 14.95 -6.40
C ARG A 97 -13.35 14.84 -7.43
N SER A 98 -12.14 14.54 -6.97
CA SER A 98 -10.97 14.36 -7.82
C SER A 98 -10.55 12.89 -7.79
N LEU A 99 -11.06 12.08 -8.72
CA LEU A 99 -10.76 10.65 -8.78
C LEU A 99 -9.28 10.41 -9.08
N ASN A 100 -8.63 9.59 -8.26
CA ASN A 100 -7.20 9.29 -8.32
C ASN A 100 -6.92 7.79 -8.32
N MET A 101 -5.64 7.40 -8.44
CA MET A 101 -5.19 6.01 -8.33
C MET A 101 -5.69 5.36 -7.03
N PHE A 102 -5.62 6.07 -5.90
CA PHE A 102 -6.03 5.55 -4.60
C PHE A 102 -7.53 5.24 -4.51
N THR A 103 -8.40 6.02 -5.16
CA THR A 103 -9.84 5.72 -5.18
C THR A 103 -10.15 4.43 -5.93
N LEU A 104 -9.48 4.18 -7.05
CA LEU A 104 -9.67 2.95 -7.82
C LEU A 104 -9.19 1.73 -7.03
N VAL A 105 -7.99 1.83 -6.44
CA VAL A 105 -7.43 0.74 -5.62
C VAL A 105 -8.32 0.45 -4.42
N ALA A 106 -8.69 1.48 -3.65
CA ALA A 106 -9.53 1.31 -2.45
C ALA A 106 -10.91 0.75 -2.79
N MET A 107 -11.52 1.18 -3.90
CA MET A 107 -12.78 0.62 -4.36
C MET A 107 -12.61 -0.85 -4.79
N GLY A 108 -11.58 -1.17 -5.57
CA GLY A 108 -11.33 -2.53 -6.04
C GLY A 108 -11.08 -3.51 -4.89
N THR A 109 -10.13 -3.21 -4.00
CA THR A 109 -9.79 -4.08 -2.86
C THR A 109 -10.91 -4.10 -1.82
N GLY A 110 -11.58 -2.96 -1.59
CA GLY A 110 -12.72 -2.86 -0.68
C GLY A 110 -13.92 -3.68 -1.14
N VAL A 111 -14.31 -3.57 -2.41
CA VAL A 111 -15.42 -4.35 -2.99
C VAL A 111 -15.09 -5.84 -2.99
N ALA A 112 -13.88 -6.22 -3.40
CA ALA A 112 -13.45 -7.62 -3.39
C ALA A 112 -13.48 -8.21 -1.97
N TRP A 113 -13.01 -7.46 -0.97
CA TRP A 113 -13.04 -7.90 0.43
C TRP A 113 -14.47 -7.99 0.97
N VAL A 114 -15.30 -6.96 0.80
CA VAL A 114 -16.70 -6.96 1.28
C VAL A 114 -17.50 -8.09 0.63
N TYR A 115 -17.38 -8.27 -0.69
CA TYR A 115 -18.01 -9.38 -1.40
C TYR A 115 -17.61 -10.71 -0.78
N SER A 116 -16.30 -10.92 -0.55
CA SER A 116 -15.77 -12.16 -0.01
C SER A 116 -16.24 -12.42 1.42
N VAL A 117 -16.36 -11.37 2.25
CA VAL A 117 -16.95 -11.47 3.59
C VAL A 117 -18.42 -11.90 3.53
N ILE A 118 -19.22 -11.28 2.65
CA ILE A 118 -20.64 -11.65 2.50
C ILE A 118 -20.76 -13.08 1.97
N ALA A 119 -19.95 -13.47 0.99
CA ALA A 119 -19.89 -14.83 0.46
C ALA A 119 -19.54 -15.88 1.53
N THR A 120 -18.68 -15.51 2.48
CA THR A 120 -18.25 -16.40 3.59
C THR A 120 -19.30 -16.50 4.70
N VAL A 121 -19.89 -15.38 5.11
CA VAL A 121 -20.79 -15.32 6.27
C VAL A 121 -22.23 -15.65 5.90
N PHE A 122 -22.67 -15.22 4.71
CA PHE A 122 -24.05 -15.39 4.23
C PHE A 122 -24.10 -16.09 2.85
N PRO A 123 -23.57 -17.32 2.71
CA PRO A 123 -23.61 -18.05 1.45
C PRO A 123 -25.05 -18.33 0.97
N SER A 124 -26.01 -18.34 1.89
CA SER A 124 -27.44 -18.56 1.61
C SER A 124 -28.10 -17.46 0.80
N TRP A 125 -27.52 -16.25 0.73
CA TRP A 125 -28.04 -15.14 -0.06
C TRP A 125 -27.73 -15.27 -1.55
N PHE A 126 -26.74 -16.09 -1.90
CA PHE A 126 -26.36 -16.33 -3.28
C PHE A 126 -27.20 -17.46 -3.90
N PRO A 127 -27.61 -17.38 -5.17
CA PRO A 127 -28.31 -18.47 -5.84
C PRO A 127 -27.50 -19.78 -5.81
N ALA A 128 -28.18 -20.93 -5.86
CA ALA A 128 -27.52 -22.25 -5.84
C ALA A 128 -26.51 -22.45 -6.98
N SER A 129 -26.68 -21.76 -8.11
CA SER A 129 -25.75 -21.79 -9.25
C SER A 129 -24.37 -21.18 -8.94
N PHE A 130 -24.26 -20.33 -7.92
CA PHE A 130 -23.00 -19.71 -7.49
C PHE A 130 -22.34 -20.46 -6.33
N ARG A 131 -22.96 -21.54 -5.84
CA ARG A 131 -22.45 -22.35 -4.75
C ARG A 131 -21.83 -23.63 -5.31
N ASN A 132 -20.67 -23.99 -4.79
CA ASN A 132 -20.03 -25.27 -5.09
C ASN A 132 -20.77 -26.43 -4.39
N MET A 133 -20.36 -27.68 -4.64
CA MET A 133 -20.95 -28.89 -4.03
C MET A 133 -21.02 -28.83 -2.49
N ASP A 134 -20.13 -28.07 -1.86
CA ASP A 134 -20.07 -27.87 -0.41
C ASP A 134 -20.93 -26.69 0.11
N GLY A 135 -21.73 -26.06 -0.76
CA GLY A 135 -22.57 -24.90 -0.42
C GLY A 135 -21.81 -23.58 -0.30
N LEU A 136 -20.53 -23.56 -0.65
CA LEU A 136 -19.63 -22.40 -0.56
C LEU A 136 -19.62 -21.57 -1.84
N VAL A 137 -19.47 -20.26 -1.69
CA VAL A 137 -19.34 -19.30 -2.79
C VAL A 137 -17.85 -18.98 -3.01
N ALA A 138 -17.44 -18.78 -4.25
CA ALA A 138 -16.07 -18.38 -4.57
C ALA A 138 -15.70 -17.04 -3.90
N VAL A 139 -14.53 -16.97 -3.30
CA VAL A 139 -14.04 -15.78 -2.58
C VAL A 139 -12.84 -15.16 -3.29
N TYR A 140 -12.61 -13.88 -3.05
CA TYR A 140 -11.55 -13.07 -3.69
C TYR A 140 -10.64 -12.41 -2.64
N PHE A 141 -10.47 -13.06 -1.48
CA PHE A 141 -9.56 -12.58 -0.43
C PHE A 141 -8.10 -12.52 -0.91
N GLU A 142 -7.69 -13.50 -1.71
CA GLU A 142 -6.37 -13.54 -2.35
C GLU A 142 -6.15 -12.28 -3.20
N ALA A 143 -7.06 -12.00 -4.14
CA ALA A 143 -6.94 -10.84 -5.02
C ALA A 143 -6.88 -9.52 -4.23
N ALA A 144 -7.75 -9.34 -3.23
CA ALA A 144 -7.75 -8.15 -2.40
C ALA A 144 -6.42 -7.97 -1.63
N ALA A 145 -5.88 -9.05 -1.06
CA ALA A 145 -4.63 -9.04 -0.32
C ALA A 145 -3.42 -8.76 -1.25
N VAL A 146 -3.32 -9.46 -2.37
CA VAL A 146 -2.22 -9.33 -3.33
C VAL A 146 -2.18 -7.92 -3.93
N ILE A 147 -3.33 -7.40 -4.38
CA ILE A 147 -3.41 -6.03 -4.91
C ILE A 147 -2.94 -5.02 -3.87
N THR A 148 -3.36 -5.17 -2.61
CA THR A 148 -2.95 -4.27 -1.53
C THR A 148 -1.43 -4.28 -1.33
N VAL A 149 -0.81 -5.46 -1.32
CA VAL A 149 0.65 -5.62 -1.17
C VAL A 149 1.41 -5.06 -2.36
N LEU A 150 0.95 -5.30 -3.59
CA LEU A 150 1.59 -4.78 -4.80
C LEU A 150 1.53 -3.25 -4.87
N VAL A 151 0.41 -2.65 -4.44
CA VAL A 151 0.30 -1.18 -4.38
C VAL A 151 1.21 -0.60 -3.28
N LEU A 152 1.30 -1.24 -2.11
CA LEU A 152 2.27 -0.86 -1.08
C LEU A 152 3.71 -0.92 -1.60
N LEU A 153 4.07 -1.98 -2.32
CA LEU A 153 5.37 -2.10 -2.96
C LEU A 153 5.64 -0.94 -3.92
N GLY A 154 4.67 -0.60 -4.77
CA GLY A 154 4.77 0.53 -5.69
C GLY A 154 5.08 1.85 -4.97
N GLN A 155 4.39 2.11 -3.84
CA GLN A 155 4.63 3.31 -3.03
C GLN A 155 6.02 3.29 -2.37
N VAL A 156 6.49 2.14 -1.88
CA VAL A 156 7.85 2.01 -1.33
C VAL A 156 8.90 2.30 -2.40
N LEU A 157 8.72 1.79 -3.62
CA LEU A 157 9.63 2.03 -4.73
C LEU A 157 9.63 3.51 -5.16
N GLU A 158 8.46 4.14 -5.25
CA GLU A 158 8.32 5.56 -5.59
C GLU A 158 9.05 6.45 -4.58
N LEU A 159 8.80 6.24 -3.29
CA LEU A 159 9.40 7.02 -2.22
C LEU A 159 10.93 6.81 -2.15
N ARG A 160 11.42 5.58 -2.34
CA ARG A 160 12.87 5.29 -2.40
C ARG A 160 13.55 6.00 -3.57
N ALA A 161 12.88 6.07 -4.72
CA ALA A 161 13.40 6.80 -5.87
C ALA A 161 13.46 8.30 -5.60
N ARG A 162 12.44 8.88 -4.95
CA ARG A 162 12.43 10.30 -4.55
C ARG A 162 13.57 10.65 -3.61
N GLU A 163 13.79 9.87 -2.55
CA GLU A 163 14.90 10.11 -1.63
C GLU A 163 16.27 10.05 -2.30
N THR A 164 16.46 9.07 -3.18
CA THR A 164 17.73 8.91 -3.91
C THR A 164 18.01 10.13 -4.79
N ASN A 165 16.99 10.64 -5.48
CA ASN A 165 17.10 11.84 -6.30
C ASN A 165 17.37 13.09 -5.46
N LEU A 166 16.69 13.25 -4.31
CA LEU A 166 16.94 14.36 -3.39
C LEU A 166 18.36 14.36 -2.86
N ARG A 167 18.87 13.21 -2.38
CA ARG A 167 20.27 13.09 -1.91
C ARG A 167 21.28 13.48 -2.99
N ARG A 168 21.05 13.04 -4.23
CA ARG A 168 21.91 13.42 -5.37
C ARG A 168 21.89 14.92 -5.63
N HIS A 169 20.71 15.55 -5.54
CA HIS A 169 20.60 16.99 -5.75
C HIS A 169 21.30 17.77 -4.63
N TYR A 170 21.13 17.36 -3.37
CA TYR A 170 21.84 17.95 -2.22
C TYR A 170 23.36 17.86 -2.36
N CYS A 171 23.92 16.68 -2.69
CA CYS A 171 25.36 16.54 -2.92
C CYS A 171 25.88 17.31 -4.15
N ALA A 172 25.03 17.59 -5.14
CA ALA A 172 25.39 18.41 -6.30
C ALA A 172 25.29 19.92 -6.00
N SER A 173 24.43 20.32 -5.06
CA SER A 173 24.21 21.72 -4.68
C SER A 173 25.10 22.21 -3.54
N GLU A 174 25.62 21.31 -2.70
CA GLU A 174 26.61 21.71 -1.69
C GLU A 174 27.94 22.04 -2.38
N PRO A 175 28.46 23.28 -2.25
CA PRO A 175 29.82 23.56 -2.65
C PRO A 175 30.74 22.67 -1.82
N CYS A 176 31.48 21.77 -2.48
CA CYS A 176 32.59 21.07 -1.83
C CYS A 176 33.44 22.12 -1.09
N PRO A 177 33.67 22.02 0.23
CA PRO A 177 34.48 22.99 0.94
C PRO A 177 35.88 22.94 0.36
N GLN A 178 36.14 23.87 -0.57
CA GLN A 178 37.40 24.01 -1.24
C GLN A 178 38.34 24.65 -0.24
N ASN A 179 39.39 23.90 0.10
CA ASN A 179 40.56 24.33 0.87
C ASN A 179 40.47 24.23 2.40
N ARG A 180 41.03 23.15 2.93
CA ARG A 180 41.71 23.16 4.23
C ARG A 180 43.04 22.39 4.09
N GLN A 181 44.00 22.92 3.31
CA GLN A 181 45.40 22.48 3.40
C GLN A 181 46.46 23.50 2.91
N THR A 182 46.13 24.78 2.73
CA THR A 182 47.14 25.86 2.68
C THR A 182 47.12 26.69 3.97
N ALA A 183 47.43 26.08 5.11
CA ALA A 183 47.75 26.81 6.35
C ALA A 183 48.58 25.91 7.28
N GLY A 184 49.88 26.20 7.38
CA GLY A 184 50.87 25.47 8.18
C GLY A 184 51.90 24.80 7.27
N SER A 185 52.77 25.57 6.61
CA SER A 185 54.07 26.05 7.14
C SER A 185 55.06 24.91 7.30
#